data_AF-A0A2N2W6N6-F1
#
_entry.id   AF-A0A2N2W6N6-F1
#
_cell.length_a   1.000
_cell.length_b   1.000
_cell.length_c   1.000
_cell.angle_alpha   90.00
_cell.angle_beta   90.00
_cell.angle_gamma   90.00
#
_symmetry.space_group_name_H-M   'P 1'
#
loop_
_entity.id
_entity.type
_entity.pdbx_description
1 polymer ?
#
loop_
_entity_poly.entity_id
_entity_poly.type
_entity_poly.pdbx_seq_one_letter_code
_entity_poly.pdbx_strand_id
1 'polypeptide(L)'
;MSEQFTYDWAGEADKIIKEHIINENYDKLINYHLLGESVKIAVSKPEHFLPLLYILALKENGEKLNFFNDKLVAGSLTMTSVLIK
;
A
#
# COMPACT_ATOMS: atom_id res chain seq x y z
N MET A 1 -2.58 -23.76 11.99
CA MET A 1 -2.14 -22.48 11.38
C MET A 1 -2.46 -21.41 12.40
N SER A 2 -1.46 -20.73 12.96
CA SER A 2 -1.71 -19.60 13.85
C SER A 2 -2.40 -18.50 13.05
N GLU A 3 -3.58 -18.04 13.48
CA GLU A 3 -4.19 -16.84 12.92
C GLU A 3 -3.17 -15.69 12.99
N GLN A 4 -2.84 -15.12 11.83
CA GLN A 4 -2.01 -13.92 11.78
C GLN A 4 -2.86 -12.77 12.32
N PHE A 5 -2.62 -12.44 13.59
CA PHE A 5 -3.23 -11.27 14.21
C PHE A 5 -2.87 -10.03 13.40
N THR A 6 -3.89 -9.26 13.06
CA THR A 6 -3.81 -8.03 12.27
C THR A 6 -4.66 -6.98 12.99
N TYR A 7 -4.13 -5.78 13.18
CA TYR A 7 -4.94 -4.69 13.70
C TYR A 7 -5.90 -4.20 12.61
N ASP A 8 -7.14 -3.87 13.00
CA ASP A 8 -8.17 -3.40 12.07
C ASP A 8 -7.68 -2.19 11.23
N TRP A 9 -7.02 -1.23 11.89
CA TRP A 9 -6.47 -0.06 11.22
C TRP A 9 -5.38 -0.39 10.20
N ALA A 10 -4.59 -1.46 10.42
CA ALA A 10 -3.54 -1.86 9.51
C ALA A 10 -4.12 -2.52 8.26
N GLY A 11 -5.14 -3.37 8.42
CA GLY A 11 -5.89 -3.94 7.31
C GLY A 11 -6.68 -2.89 6.52
N GLU A 12 -7.24 -1.89 7.19
CA GLU A 12 -7.92 -0.77 6.55
C GLU A 12 -6.96 0.07 5.70
N ALA A 13 -5.80 0.45 6.27
CA ALA A 13 -4.80 1.22 5.54
C ALA A 13 -4.30 0.48 4.30
N ASP A 14 -3.99 -0.81 4.43
CA ASP A 14 -3.58 -1.67 3.32
C ASP A 14 -4.62 -1.71 2.20
N LYS A 15 -5.91 -1.87 2.57
CA LYS A 15 -7.01 -1.83 1.61
C LYS A 15 -7.10 -0.49 0.88
N ILE A 16 -7.10 0.63 1.60
CA ILE A 16 -7.19 1.98 1.02
C ILE A 16 -6.03 2.22 0.04
N ILE A 17 -4.80 1.89 0.44
CA ILE A 17 -3.62 2.07 -0.41
C ILE A 17 -3.74 1.23 -1.69
N LYS A 18 -4.08 -0.07 -1.58
CA LYS A 18 -4.24 -0.96 -2.74
C LYS A 18 -5.35 -0.50 -3.67
N GLU A 19 -6.48 -0.03 -3.13
CA GLU A 19 -7.57 0.54 -3.94
C GLU A 19 -7.10 1.74 -4.76
N HIS A 20 -6.31 2.65 -4.19
CA HIS A 20 -5.78 3.78 -4.94
C HIS A 20 -4.72 3.38 -5.98
N ILE A 21 -3.94 2.32 -5.73
CA ILE A 21 -3.00 1.76 -6.71
C ILE A 21 -3.74 1.16 -7.91
N ILE A 22 -4.77 0.34 -7.66
CA ILE A 22 -5.56 -0.34 -8.70
C ILE A 22 -6.29 0.67 -9.58
N ASN A 23 -6.82 1.73 -8.96
CA ASN A 23 -7.55 2.79 -9.67
C ASN A 23 -6.63 3.89 -10.23
N GLU A 24 -5.31 3.70 -10.19
CA GLU A 24 -4.31 4.66 -10.69
C GLU A 24 -4.46 6.08 -10.12
N ASN A 25 -4.96 6.18 -8.89
CA ASN A 25 -5.18 7.43 -8.18
C ASN A 25 -3.87 7.95 -7.56
N TYR A 26 -2.83 8.15 -8.37
CA TYR A 26 -1.49 8.49 -7.89
C TYR A 26 -1.44 9.80 -7.10
N ASP A 27 -2.24 10.81 -7.47
CA ASP A 27 -2.36 12.06 -6.70
C ASP A 27 -2.82 11.83 -5.25
N LYS A 28 -3.69 10.82 -5.04
CA LYS A 28 -4.16 10.44 -3.70
C LYS A 28 -3.06 9.74 -2.91
N LEU A 29 -2.28 8.88 -3.56
CA LEU A 29 -1.13 8.21 -2.93
C LEU A 29 -0.01 9.19 -2.57
N ILE A 30 0.26 10.19 -3.40
CA ILE A 30 1.21 11.27 -3.07
C ILE A 30 0.73 12.05 -1.84
N ASN A 31 -0.58 12.29 -1.74
CA ASN A 31 -1.21 12.96 -0.60
C ASN A 31 -1.75 11.95 0.43
N TYR A 32 -1.02 10.87 0.72
CA TYR A 32 -1.46 9.76 1.58
C TYR A 32 -1.95 10.21 2.97
N HIS A 33 -1.41 11.30 3.50
CA HIS A 33 -1.83 11.89 4.77
C HIS A 33 -3.29 12.38 4.79
N LEU A 34 -3.94 12.51 3.62
CA LEU A 34 -5.36 12.85 3.48
C LEU A 34 -6.28 11.63 3.39
N LEU A 35 -5.73 10.41 3.39
CA LEU A 35 -6.47 9.16 3.18
C LEU A 35 -7.07 8.56 4.46
N GLY A 36 -7.18 9.37 5.51
CA GLY A 36 -7.75 8.96 6.80
C GLY A 36 -6.71 8.59 7.85
N GLU A 37 -7.19 8.28 9.04
CA GLU A 37 -6.35 8.09 10.21
C GLU A 37 -5.54 6.78 10.16
N SER A 38 -6.15 5.71 9.65
CA SER A 38 -5.49 4.41 9.45
C SER A 38 -4.23 4.54 8.60
N VAL A 39 -4.31 5.26 7.47
CA VAL A 39 -3.17 5.50 6.58
C VAL A 39 -2.12 6.41 7.23
N LYS A 40 -2.52 7.43 7.98
CA LYS A 40 -1.56 8.30 8.71
C LYS A 40 -0.76 7.50 9.75
N ILE A 41 -1.40 6.58 10.46
CA ILE A 41 -0.73 5.74 11.45
C ILE A 41 0.18 4.71 10.74
N ALA A 42 -0.30 4.10 9.65
CA ALA A 42 0.47 3.15 8.86
C ALA A 42 1.72 3.79 8.21
N VAL A 43 1.60 5.04 7.74
CA VAL A 43 2.67 5.83 7.12
C VAL A 43 3.05 6.99 8.04
N SER A 44 3.42 6.67 9.29
CA SER A 44 3.85 7.67 10.28
C SER A 44 5.13 8.41 9.87
N LYS A 45 5.96 7.78 9.04
CA LYS A 45 7.08 8.39 8.36
C LYS A 45 7.15 7.92 6.91
N PRO A 46 7.64 8.76 5.99
CA PRO A 46 7.53 8.49 4.55
C PRO A 46 8.50 7.42 4.03
N GLU A 47 9.63 7.15 4.69
CA GLU A 47 10.75 6.38 4.13
C GLU A 47 10.39 4.98 3.65
N HIS A 48 9.43 4.31 4.29
CA HIS A 48 8.99 2.97 3.89
C HIS A 48 7.92 3.00 2.79
N PHE A 49 7.24 4.13 2.61
CA PHE A 49 6.17 4.28 1.63
C PHE A 49 6.63 4.91 0.32
N LEU A 50 7.58 5.86 0.36
CA LEU A 50 8.11 6.52 -0.85
C LEU A 50 8.64 5.54 -1.92
N PRO A 51 9.36 4.45 -1.59
CA PRO A 51 9.80 3.46 -2.57
C PRO A 51 8.69 2.95 -3.49
N LEU A 52 7.49 2.76 -2.93
CA LEU A 52 6.32 2.35 -3.71
C LEU A 52 5.95 3.41 -4.76
N LEU A 53 5.97 4.69 -4.40
CA LEU A 53 5.64 5.78 -5.33
C LEU A 53 6.63 5.86 -6.50
N TYR A 54 7.93 5.62 -6.27
CA TYR A 54 8.92 5.56 -7.34
C TYR A 54 8.63 4.43 -8.33
N ILE A 55 8.27 3.25 -7.82
CA ILE A 55 7.92 2.11 -8.68
C ILE A 55 6.65 2.42 -9.49
N LEU A 56 5.61 2.97 -8.85
CA LEU A 56 4.37 3.33 -9.53
C LEU A 56 4.57 4.41 -10.61
N ALA A 57 5.48 5.36 -10.39
CA ALA A 57 5.80 6.41 -11.35
C ALA A 57 6.51 5.89 -12.62
N LEU A 58 7.10 4.69 -12.58
CA LEU A 58 7.74 4.06 -13.72
C LEU A 58 6.77 3.25 -14.60
N LYS A 59 5.51 3.07 -14.17
CA LYS A 59 4.52 2.33 -14.95
C LYS A 59 4.13 3.11 -16.21
N GLU A 60 4.22 2.49 -17.37
CA GLU A 60 3.78 3.03 -18.65
C GLU A 60 2.33 2.64 -18.99
N ASN A 61 1.79 3.30 -20.01
CA ASN A 61 0.44 3.01 -20.51
C ASN A 61 0.39 1.61 -21.14
N GLY A 62 -0.56 0.79 -20.66
CA GLY A 62 -0.76 -0.58 -21.14
C GLY A 62 0.00 -1.65 -20.36
N GLU A 63 0.94 -1.27 -19.49
CA GLU A 63 1.59 -2.19 -18.56
C GLU A 63 0.64 -2.65 -17.46
N LYS A 64 0.80 -3.90 -17.02
CA LYS A 64 -0.06 -4.50 -16.00
C LYS A 64 0.62 -4.46 -14.63
N LEU A 65 -0.09 -3.91 -13.65
CA LEU A 65 0.30 -3.96 -12.25
C LEU A 65 -0.23 -5.24 -11.59
N ASN A 66 0.62 -5.95 -10.85
CA ASN A 66 0.26 -7.11 -10.06
C ASN A 66 0.75 -6.97 -8.62
N PHE A 67 -0.07 -7.38 -7.66
CA PHE A 67 0.36 -7.57 -6.28
C PHE A 67 0.86 -9.00 -6.06
N PHE A 68 1.93 -9.14 -5.29
CA PHE A 68 2.42 -10.42 -4.79
C PHE A 68 2.97 -10.25 -3.39
N ASN A 69 3.20 -11.38 -2.68
CA ASN A 69 3.60 -11.36 -1.28
C ASN A 69 2.65 -10.54 -0.37
N ASP A 70 1.39 -10.42 -0.76
CA ASP A 70 0.36 -9.61 -0.10
C ASP A 70 -0.08 -10.27 1.20
N LYS A 71 0.66 -10.01 2.27
CA LYS A 71 0.46 -10.58 3.60
C LYS A 71 0.60 -9.52 4.66
N LEU A 72 -0.31 -9.53 5.63
CA LEU A 72 -0.17 -8.79 6.88
C LEU A 72 0.46 -9.71 7.92
N VAL A 73 1.58 -9.28 8.49
CA VAL A 73 2.36 -10.03 9.47
C VAL A 73 2.60 -9.17 10.71
N ALA A 74 2.77 -9.83 11.86
CA ALA A 74 3.10 -9.17 13.12
C ALA A 74 2.16 -7.99 13.50
N GLY A 75 0.86 -8.09 13.19
CA GLY A 75 -0.13 -7.08 13.54
C GLY A 75 -0.27 -5.93 12.53
N SER A 76 0.84 -5.34 12.10
CA SER A 76 0.84 -4.08 11.33
C SER A 76 1.85 -3.99 10.20
N LEU A 77 2.61 -5.06 9.91
CA LEU A 77 3.57 -5.06 8.82
C LEU A 77 2.95 -5.66 7.56
N THR A 78 2.72 -4.84 6.54
CA THR A 78 2.34 -5.32 5.20
C THR A 78 3.60 -5.76 4.45
N MET A 79 3.53 -6.92 3.81
CA MET A 79 4.59 -7.47 2.95
C MET A 79 4.26 -7.29 1.45
N THR A 80 3.20 -6.52 1.17
CA THR A 80 2.64 -6.26 -0.15
C THR A 80 3.72 -5.75 -1.10
N SER A 81 3.95 -6.52 -2.15
CA SER A 81 4.94 -6.24 -3.18
C SER A 81 4.23 -5.97 -4.50
N VAL A 82 4.76 -5.02 -5.28
CA VAL A 82 4.21 -4.61 -6.58
C VAL A 82 5.16 -5.03 -7.69
N LEU A 83 4.59 -5.57 -8.77
CA LEU A 83 5.30 -5.89 -10.00
C LEU A 83 4.57 -5.25 -11.19
N ILE A 84 5.29 -4.46 -11.98
CA ILE A 84 4.84 -3.90 -13.25
C ILE A 84 5.40 -4.78 -14.38
N LYS A 85 4.58 -5.08 -15.39
CA LYS A 85 4.89 -5.97 -16.51
C LYS A 85 4.49 -5.37 -17.84
#